data_AF-B0B055-F1
#
_entry.id   AF-B0B055-F1
#
_cell.length_a   1.000
_cell.length_b   1.000
_cell.length_c   1.000
_cell.angle_alpha   90.00
_cell.angle_beta   90.00
_cell.angle_gamma   90.00
#
_symmetry.space_group_name_H-M   'P 1'
#
loop_
_entity.id
_entity.type
_entity.pdbx_description
1 polymer ?
#
loop_
_entity_poly.entity_id
_entity_poly.type
_entity_poly.pdbx_seq_one_letter_code
_entity_poly.pdbx_strand_id
1 'polypeptide(L)' 'GGEDFDNRMVDHFVQEFKRKFKKDITPNKRAVRRLRTACERAKRTLSSSTQASIEIDSLFEG' A
#
# COMPACT_ATOMS: atom_id res chain seq x y z
N GLY A 1 6.18 -8.78 14.71
CA GLY A 1 7.05 -7.58 14.64
C GLY A 1 6.41 -6.58 13.68
N GLY A 2 6.86 -5.33 13.57
CA GLY A 2 6.19 -4.32 12.73
C GLY A 2 5.94 -4.72 11.26
N GLU A 3 6.71 -5.69 10.77
CA GLU A 3 6.63 -6.28 9.42
C GLU A 3 5.30 -7.01 9.13
N ASP A 4 4.67 -7.62 10.14
CA ASP A 4 3.36 -8.26 10.01
C ASP A 4 2.27 -7.23 9.68
N PHE A 5 2.37 -6.05 10.28
CA PHE A 5 1.44 -4.96 10.06
C PHE A 5 1.61 -4.37 8.66
N ASP A 6 2.85 -4.18 8.22
CA ASP A 6 3.14 -3.73 6.85
C ASP A 6 2.58 -4.72 5.81
N ASN A 7 2.77 -6.03 6.02
CA ASN A 7 2.22 -7.06 5.14
C ASN A 7 0.70 -7.00 5.07
N ARG A 8 0.01 -6.84 6.22
CA ARG A 8 -1.46 -6.73 6.26
C ARG A 8 -1.97 -5.45 5.60
N MET A 9 -1.30 -4.31 5.79
CA MET A 9 -1.67 -3.06 5.10
C MET A 9 -1.55 -3.23 3.58
N VAL A 10 -0.43 -3.78 3.11
CA VAL A 10 -0.20 -3.98 1.68
C VAL A 10 -1.25 -4.90 1.08
N ASP A 11 -1.54 -6.05 1.71
CA ASP A 11 -2.58 -6.98 1.24
C ASP A 11 -3.96 -6.30 1.20
N HIS A 12 -4.33 -5.56 2.25
CA HIS A 12 -5.57 -4.80 2.29
C HIS A 12 -5.69 -3.81 1.13
N PHE A 13 -4.64 -3.02 0.86
CA PHE A 13 -4.64 -2.07 -0.25
C PHE A 13 -4.62 -2.76 -1.62
N VAL A 14 -3.94 -3.90 -1.78
CA VAL A 14 -3.98 -4.69 -3.02
C VAL A 14 -5.41 -5.18 -3.30
N GLN A 15 -6.10 -5.70 -2.29
CA GLN A 15 -7.49 -6.16 -2.41
C GLN A 15 -8.44 -5.00 -2.72
N GLU A 16 -8.30 -3.87 -2.03
CA GLU A 16 -9.11 -2.67 -2.28
C GLU A 16 -8.85 -2.09 -3.67
N PHE A 17 -7.60 -2.05 -4.11
CA PHE A 17 -7.24 -1.61 -5.46
C PHE A 17 -7.86 -2.52 -6.52
N LYS A 18 -7.83 -3.84 -6.30
CA LYS A 18 -8.47 -4.83 -7.18
C LYS A 18 -9.98 -4.67 -7.22
N ARG A 19 -10.64 -4.35 -6.10
CA ARG A 19 -12.09 -4.08 -6.06
C ARG A 19 -12.46 -2.78 -6.79
N LYS A 20 -11.72 -1.70 -6.55
CA LYS A 20 -12.04 -0.37 -7.12
C LYS A 20 -11.65 -0.24 -8.59
N PHE A 21 -10.46 -0.70 -8.95
CA PHE A 21 -9.88 -0.53 -10.29
C PHE A 21 -9.98 -1.78 -11.17
N LYS A 22 -10.45 -2.92 -10.63
CA LYS A 22 -10.48 -4.23 -11.31
C LYS A 22 -9.13 -4.64 -11.89
N LYS A 23 -8.05 -4.11 -11.31
CA LYS A 23 -6.67 -4.29 -11.75
C LYS A 23 -5.84 -4.88 -10.61
N ASP A 24 -4.93 -5.77 -10.97
CA ASP A 24 -4.14 -6.55 -10.01
C ASP A 24 -2.69 -6.04 -10.05
N ILE A 25 -2.25 -5.37 -8.97
CA ILE A 25 -0.89 -4.78 -8.89
C ILE A 25 0.18 -5.79 -8.46
N THR A 26 -0.24 -6.96 -7.96
CA THR A 26 0.59 -8.07 -7.48
C THR A 26 1.66 -8.56 -8.46
N PRO A 27 1.39 -8.72 -9.79
CA PRO A 27 2.43 -9.09 -10.75
C PRO A 27 3.51 -8.01 -10.91
N ASN A 28 3.20 -6.74 -10.62
CA ASN A 28 4.15 -5.65 -10.76
C ASN A 28 4.96 -5.47 -9.46
N LYS A 29 6.10 -6.16 -9.37
CA LYS A 29 7.02 -6.07 -8.22
C LYS A 29 7.46 -4.63 -7.91
N ARG A 30 7.59 -3.74 -8.91
CA ARG A 30 7.93 -2.32 -8.68
C ARG A 30 6.77 -1.58 -8.01
N ALA A 31 5.54 -1.80 -8.48
CA ALA A 31 4.33 -1.23 -7.86
C ALA A 31 4.16 -1.69 -6.41
N VAL A 32 4.29 -3.00 -6.16
CA VAL A 32 4.19 -3.57 -4.80
C VAL A 32 5.26 -2.99 -3.87
N ARG A 33 6.50 -2.81 -4.37
CA ARG A 33 7.57 -2.19 -3.57
C ARG A 33 7.26 -0.74 -3.23
N ARG A 34 6.71 0.05 -4.17
CA ARG A 34 6.26 1.44 -3.91
C ARG A 34 5.13 1.45 -2.88
N LEU A 35 4.16 0.56 -3.00
CA LEU A 35 3.06 0.40 -2.03
C LEU A 35 3.57 0.07 -0.63
N ARG A 36 4.54 -0.84 -0.50
CA ARG A 36 5.20 -1.14 0.79
C ARG A 36 5.80 0.09 1.44
N THR A 37 6.61 0.86 0.69
CA THR A 37 7.23 2.09 1.22
C THR A 37 6.18 3.10 1.67
N ALA A 38 5.08 3.22 0.92
CA ALA A 38 3.99 4.12 1.30
C ALA A 38 3.20 3.60 2.52
N CYS A 39 2.99 2.28 2.64
CA CYS A 39 2.37 1.67 3.81
C CYS A 39 3.22 1.85 5.07
N GLU A 40 4.55 1.72 4.97
CA GLU A 40 5.45 1.95 6.10
C GLU A 40 5.39 3.41 6.57
N ARG A 41 5.38 4.37 5.64
CA ARG A 41 5.16 5.79 5.94
C ARG A 41 3.80 6.01 6.61
N ALA A 42 2.74 5.41 6.07
CA ALA A 42 1.41 5.50 6.64
C ALA A 42 1.35 4.89 8.04
N LYS A 43 1.97 3.74 8.30
CA LYS A 43 2.08 3.13 9.63
C LYS A 43 2.74 4.08 10.62
N ARG A 44 3.82 4.76 10.21
CA ARG A 44 4.49 5.75 11.05
C ARG A 44 3.58 6.93 11.36
N THR A 45 2.87 7.44 10.36
CA THR A 45 1.87 8.50 10.56
C THR A 45 0.73 8.02 11.47
N LEU A 46 0.25 6.79 11.30
CA LEU A 46 -0.79 6.18 12.13
C LEU A 46 -0.34 5.90 13.58
N SER A 47 0.97 5.88 13.82
CA SER A 47 1.52 5.79 15.17
C SER A 47 1.40 7.11 15.94
N SER A 48 1.23 8.24 15.24
CA SER A 48 1.08 9.58 15.82
C SER A 48 -0.27 10.25 15.51
N SER A 49 -1.01 9.74 14.53
CA SER A 49 -2.26 10.30 13.99
C SER A 49 -3.29 9.20 13.82
N THR A 50 -4.58 9.55 13.83
CA THR A 50 -5.66 8.57 13.64
C THR A 50 -5.94 8.23 12.17
N GLN A 51 -5.38 9.00 11.23
CA GLN A 51 -5.59 8.87 9.80
C GLN A 51 -4.27 9.10 9.04
N ALA A 52 -4.14 8.44 7.89
CA ALA A 52 -3.02 8.64 6.98
C ALA A 52 -3.48 8.50 5.52
N SER A 53 -3.02 9.42 4.67
CA SER A 53 -3.23 9.37 3.23
C SER A 53 -2.04 8.69 2.56
N ILE A 54 -2.32 7.76 1.65
CA ILE A 54 -1.31 7.11 0.82
C ILE A 54 -1.47 7.61 -0.60
N GLU A 55 -0.46 8.34 -1.07
CA GLU A 55 -0.36 8.82 -2.44
C GLU A 55 0.84 8.16 -3.11
N ILE A 56 0.60 7.48 -4.24
CA ILE A 56 1.65 6.78 -4.98
C ILE A 56 1.52 7.16 -6.45
N ASP A 57 2.49 7.91 -6.93
CA ASP A 57 2.58 8.26 -8.34
C ASP A 57 2.98 7.04 -9.19
N SER A 58 2.34 6.90 -10.35
CA SER A 58 2.58 5.83 -11.31
C SER A 58 2.53 4.43 -10.66
N LEU A 59 1.47 4.16 -9.87
CA LEU A 59 1.31 2.90 -9.15
C LEU A 59 1.02 1.72 -10.10
N PHE A 60 0.22 1.93 -11.15
CA PHE A 60 -0.17 0.86 -12.09
C PHE A 60 -0.30 1.45 -13.50
N GLU A 61 0.39 0.86 -14.49
CA GLU A 61 0.53 1.38 -15.86
C GLU A 61 1.00 2.84 -15.89
N GLY A 62 2.28 3.06 -15.57
CA GLY A 62 2.92 4.37 -15.79
C GLY A 62 2.85 4.80 -17.24
#